data_AF-W9EF11-F1
#
_entry.id   AF-W9EF11-F1
#
_cell.length_a   1.000
_cell.length_b   1.000
_cell.length_c   1.000
_cell.angle_alpha   90.00
_cell.angle_beta   90.00
_cell.angle_gamma   90.00
#
_symmetry.space_group_name_H-M   'P 1'
#
loop_
_entity.id
_entity.type
_entity.pdbx_description
1 polymer ?
#
loop_
_entity_poly.entity_id
_entity_poly.type
_entity_poly.pdbx_seq_one_letter_code
_entity_poly.pdbx_strand_id
1 'polypeptide(L)'
;MTFEELKTYAQLFYRENHQLDQQLQTQTFRIKNIKSYQHVKNDDGNTTDWTDNMVVLLHQLSPVIGKTFGYQFDFKNRKMYLYFPLDQKTTVADLQAHLPLVDVETIVADDSSYLATINIAKANDRYDYAAKLFAENPLADLDLSNLDEDAKKNPKAENHEPAEANNDLNLNIETIDTSIDAMQELNDLTGLEEAKKQIIDMIAIAKMNQLREKHGLKTPTGISKHMVFVGNPGTGKTTVAKLFAAILFQNGIISDNKLVNTDRSDLVGHYTGTTADRTKRVIENSLGGVLFIDEAYQLSHPDSPTDFGHEAIDQLIIGMENHRKDLIVILAGYTDKMEEFLNDNPGLRSRIPNRIYFADYQVKELVQILFNMIKHEGIVKLEDPVYLETTVTAYITNHHPSGNARWARNLYQAMLQMQARRVAFQKNPTKKTLETITNDDLNQALAATPAD
;
A
#
# COMPACT_ATOMS: atom_id res chain seq x y z
N MET A 1 -3.68 27.48 5.03
CA MET A 1 -3.84 26.43 6.05
C MET A 1 -4.94 26.85 7.00
N THR A 2 -5.96 26.00 7.17
CA THR A 2 -7.07 26.24 8.10
C THR A 2 -6.65 25.87 9.53
N PHE A 3 -7.38 26.38 10.54
CA PHE A 3 -7.11 26.09 11.96
C PHE A 3 -7.15 24.58 12.28
N GLU A 4 -8.01 23.82 11.59
CA GLU A 4 -8.11 22.36 11.75
C GLU A 4 -6.92 21.59 11.14
N GLU A 5 -6.33 22.10 10.06
CA GLU A 5 -5.10 21.54 9.48
C GLU A 5 -3.89 21.75 10.41
N LEU A 6 -3.82 22.92 11.07
CA LEU A 6 -2.80 23.25 12.07
C LEU A 6 -2.93 22.40 13.35
N LYS A 7 -4.17 22.11 13.78
CA LYS A 7 -4.47 21.27 14.95
C LYS A 7 -4.05 19.82 14.74
N THR A 8 -4.33 19.27 13.56
CA THR A 8 -3.94 17.90 13.18
C THR A 8 -2.41 17.78 13.06
N TYR A 9 -1.76 18.80 12.50
CA TYR A 9 -0.30 18.86 12.37
C TYR A 9 0.41 18.96 13.72
N ALA A 10 -0.12 19.76 14.65
CA ALA A 10 0.43 19.89 16.00
C ALA A 10 0.30 18.59 16.83
N GLN A 11 -0.81 17.86 16.66
CA GLN A 11 -1.04 16.58 17.33
C GLN A 11 -0.12 15.46 16.85
N LEU A 12 0.18 15.42 15.54
CA LEU A 12 1.12 14.46 14.95
C LEU A 12 2.57 14.78 15.34
N PHE A 13 2.95 16.06 15.31
CA PHE A 13 4.28 16.52 15.68
C PHE A 13 4.64 16.26 17.16
N TYR A 14 3.64 16.31 18.06
CA TYR A 14 3.81 16.10 19.51
C TYR A 14 4.08 14.63 19.90
N ARG A 15 3.52 13.67 19.14
CA ARG A 15 3.69 12.23 19.44
C ARG A 15 5.06 11.69 19.05
N GLU A 16 5.67 12.20 17.99
CA GLU A 16 6.96 11.69 17.48
C GLU A 16 8.19 12.35 18.11
N ASN A 17 8.11 13.63 18.51
CA ASN A 17 9.30 14.38 18.92
C ASN A 17 9.59 14.39 20.43
N HIS A 18 8.70 13.87 21.28
CA HIS A 18 8.92 13.84 22.74
C HIS A 18 10.11 12.93 23.16
N GLN A 19 10.54 12.00 22.30
CA GLN A 19 11.74 11.17 22.53
C GLN A 19 13.04 11.78 21.97
N LEU A 20 12.96 12.70 21.01
CA LEU A 20 14.13 13.24 20.30
C LEU A 20 14.88 14.33 21.09
N ASP A 21 14.15 15.11 21.89
CA ASP A 21 14.67 16.29 22.58
C ASP A 21 15.63 15.99 23.75
N GLN A 22 15.68 14.75 24.25
CA GLN A 22 16.65 14.38 25.28
C GLN A 22 18.08 14.16 24.73
N GLN A 23 18.27 14.01 23.41
CA GLN A 23 19.57 13.63 22.84
C GLN A 23 20.32 14.74 22.09
N LEU A 24 19.69 15.90 21.79
CA LEU A 24 20.22 16.88 20.83
C LEU A 24 21.03 18.05 21.42
N GLN A 25 21.51 17.98 22.66
CA GLN A 25 22.10 19.15 23.33
C GLN A 25 23.48 19.66 22.83
N THR A 26 24.18 19.05 21.86
CA THR A 26 25.61 19.41 21.64
C THR A 26 26.23 19.40 20.23
N GLN A 27 25.54 19.56 19.08
CA GLN A 27 26.27 19.54 17.78
C GLN A 27 25.77 20.51 16.68
N THR A 28 26.71 21.14 15.96
CA THR A 28 26.51 22.04 14.81
C THR A 28 26.72 21.29 13.49
N PHE A 29 25.79 21.39 12.53
CA PHE A 29 25.82 20.65 11.26
C PHE A 29 25.90 21.57 10.02
N ARG A 30 26.65 21.16 8.98
CA ARG A 30 26.71 21.79 7.64
C ARG A 30 26.45 20.73 6.56
N ILE A 31 25.60 21.04 5.57
CA ILE A 31 25.30 20.16 4.43
C ILE A 31 25.77 20.85 3.14
N LYS A 32 26.53 20.13 2.29
CA LYS A 32 27.10 20.61 1.02
C LYS A 32 26.30 20.06 -0.17
N ASN A 33 25.84 20.95 -1.05
CA ASN A 33 25.99 20.80 -2.50
C ASN A 33 25.78 22.12 -3.28
N ILE A 34 26.80 22.99 -3.24
CA ILE A 34 27.23 23.78 -4.41
C ILE A 34 28.76 23.54 -4.49
N LYS A 35 29.24 23.16 -5.68
CA LYS A 35 30.58 22.58 -5.95
C LYS A 35 31.75 23.35 -5.31
N SER A 36 32.51 22.73 -4.41
CA SER A 36 33.98 22.82 -4.34
C SER A 36 34.58 21.75 -3.40
N TYR A 37 35.79 21.33 -3.76
CA TYR A 37 36.54 20.15 -3.33
C TYR A 37 36.77 19.95 -1.80
N GLN A 38 37.25 18.74 -1.50
CA GLN A 38 37.94 18.22 -0.31
C GLN A 38 37.11 17.44 0.73
N HIS A 39 37.55 16.18 0.90
CA HIS A 39 37.12 15.15 1.84
C HIS A 39 37.57 15.46 3.27
N VAL A 40 36.69 15.31 4.27
CA VAL A 40 37.04 15.02 5.68
C VAL A 40 35.86 14.27 6.35
N LYS A 41 36.14 13.20 7.11
CA LYS A 41 35.22 12.53 8.05
C LYS A 41 35.26 13.23 9.42
N ASN A 42 34.14 13.29 10.14
CA ASN A 42 34.15 13.62 11.57
C ASN A 42 34.71 12.44 12.40
N ASP A 43 35.13 12.72 13.63
CA ASP A 43 35.85 11.78 14.50
C ASP A 43 35.06 10.50 14.85
N ASP A 44 33.73 10.49 14.66
CA ASP A 44 32.85 9.36 15.00
C ASP A 44 32.03 8.77 13.83
N GLY A 45 32.22 9.24 12.59
CA GLY A 45 31.75 8.54 11.38
C GLY A 45 30.24 8.50 11.08
N ASN A 46 29.38 9.29 11.74
CA ASN A 46 27.92 9.30 11.51
C ASN A 46 27.40 10.51 10.69
N THR A 47 26.27 10.30 10.01
CA THR A 47 25.52 11.26 9.15
C THR A 47 24.05 11.34 9.60
N THR A 48 23.40 12.50 9.48
CA THR A 48 21.96 12.67 9.80
C THR A 48 21.31 13.67 8.83
N ASP A 49 20.10 13.36 8.37
CA ASP A 49 19.36 14.05 7.29
C ASP A 49 18.35 15.07 7.83
N TRP A 50 18.34 16.29 7.25
CA TRP A 50 17.42 17.41 7.56
C TRP A 50 16.43 17.69 6.42
N THR A 51 16.16 16.68 5.59
CA THR A 51 15.55 16.80 4.26
C THR A 51 14.06 17.17 4.27
N ASP A 52 13.28 16.77 5.29
CA ASP A 52 11.82 17.02 5.31
C ASP A 52 11.46 18.47 5.68
N ASN A 53 12.19 19.06 6.64
CA ASN A 53 12.02 20.48 6.99
C ASN A 53 12.42 21.41 5.83
N MET A 54 13.28 20.91 4.94
CA MET A 54 13.83 21.66 3.81
C MET A 54 12.85 21.85 2.66
N VAL A 55 12.04 20.83 2.34
CA VAL A 55 11.05 20.92 1.27
C VAL A 55 9.92 21.89 1.63
N VAL A 56 9.50 21.91 2.89
CA VAL A 56 8.47 22.84 3.40
C VAL A 56 8.99 24.28 3.38
N LEU A 57 10.22 24.50 3.85
CA LEU A 57 10.90 25.81 3.77
C LEU A 57 11.04 26.29 2.33
N LEU A 58 11.41 25.38 1.41
CA LEU A 58 11.55 25.70 -0.01
C LEU A 58 10.22 26.13 -0.65
N HIS A 59 9.13 25.42 -0.32
CA HIS A 59 7.79 25.77 -0.81
C HIS A 59 7.29 27.11 -0.24
N GLN A 60 7.51 27.37 1.05
CA GLN A 60 7.06 28.61 1.70
C GLN A 60 7.84 29.85 1.25
N LEU A 61 9.13 29.70 0.97
CA LEU A 61 10.02 30.81 0.61
C LEU A 61 10.11 31.07 -0.89
N SER A 62 9.84 30.07 -1.74
CA SER A 62 9.90 30.21 -3.20
C SER A 62 9.13 31.42 -3.77
N PRO A 63 7.96 31.85 -3.23
CA PRO A 63 7.27 33.05 -3.71
C PRO A 63 7.97 34.37 -3.42
N VAL A 64 8.90 34.39 -2.46
CA VAL A 64 9.46 35.61 -1.85
C VAL A 64 10.95 35.81 -2.15
N ILE A 65 11.69 34.72 -2.32
CA ILE A 65 13.14 34.76 -2.59
C ILE A 65 13.54 33.99 -3.86
N GLY A 66 12.56 33.53 -4.64
CA GLY A 66 12.76 32.79 -5.89
C GLY A 66 13.08 31.30 -5.68
N LYS A 67 13.17 30.57 -6.80
CA LYS A 67 13.36 29.10 -6.82
C LYS A 67 14.79 28.64 -6.49
N THR A 68 15.74 29.58 -6.44
CA THR A 68 17.16 29.28 -6.28
C THR A 68 17.70 30.03 -5.06
N PHE A 69 17.76 29.38 -3.91
CA PHE A 69 18.39 29.94 -2.72
C PHE A 69 19.26 28.90 -2.01
N GLY A 70 20.34 29.37 -1.38
CA GLY A 70 21.19 28.57 -0.49
C GLY A 70 20.87 28.88 0.96
N TYR A 71 21.23 27.98 1.88
CA TYR A 71 21.10 28.24 3.32
C TYR A 71 22.24 27.63 4.13
N GLN A 72 22.50 28.17 5.32
CA GLN A 72 23.44 27.64 6.29
C GLN A 72 22.86 27.77 7.70
N PHE A 73 23.01 26.73 8.51
CA PHE A 73 22.67 26.78 9.94
C PHE A 73 23.92 26.98 10.81
N ASP A 74 23.78 27.80 11.84
CA ASP A 74 24.69 27.92 12.98
C ASP A 74 23.89 27.67 14.25
N PHE A 75 23.76 26.39 14.59
CA PHE A 75 23.01 25.95 15.78
C PHE A 75 23.63 26.45 17.09
N LYS A 76 24.96 26.63 17.12
CA LYS A 76 25.68 27.14 18.29
C LYS A 76 25.22 28.56 18.64
N ASN A 77 25.04 29.40 17.62
CA ASN A 77 24.59 30.79 17.80
C ASN A 77 23.09 30.97 17.53
N ARG A 78 22.36 29.87 17.29
CA ARG A 78 20.94 29.84 16.93
C ARG A 78 20.59 30.76 15.76
N LYS A 79 21.39 30.67 14.68
CA LYS A 79 21.19 31.42 13.44
C LYS A 79 20.95 30.51 12.25
N MET A 80 20.12 30.97 11.33
CA MET A 80 20.03 30.47 9.96
C MET A 80 20.37 31.62 9.01
N TYR A 81 21.15 31.32 7.98
CA TYR A 81 21.55 32.24 6.94
C TYR A 81 20.90 31.79 5.64
N LEU A 82 20.21 32.69 4.94
CA LEU A 82 19.62 32.44 3.61
C LEU A 82 20.31 33.30 2.56
N TYR A 83 20.66 32.70 1.43
CA TYR A 83 21.31 33.34 0.29
C TYR A 83 20.38 33.29 -0.91
N PHE A 84 19.97 34.42 -1.47
CA PHE A 84 19.06 34.45 -2.61
C PHE A 84 19.39 35.54 -3.63
N PRO A 85 18.94 35.44 -4.89
CA PRO A 85 19.47 36.24 -5.99
C PRO A 85 19.04 37.71 -5.91
N LEU A 86 19.86 38.63 -6.44
CA LEU A 86 19.65 40.08 -6.36
C LEU A 86 18.45 40.60 -7.18
N ASP A 87 17.91 39.78 -8.09
CA ASP A 87 16.75 40.12 -8.93
C ASP A 87 15.42 40.10 -8.16
N GLN A 88 15.38 39.42 -7.00
CA GLN A 88 14.28 39.40 -6.05
C GLN A 88 14.54 40.42 -4.94
N LYS A 89 13.94 41.61 -5.05
CA LYS A 89 13.99 42.60 -3.96
C LYS A 89 13.07 42.16 -2.82
N THR A 90 13.65 41.53 -1.82
CA THR A 90 12.95 41.03 -0.63
C THR A 90 13.31 41.88 0.58
N THR A 91 12.31 42.32 1.35
CA THR A 91 12.53 43.02 2.61
C THR A 91 12.45 42.07 3.81
N VAL A 92 12.94 42.52 4.97
CA VAL A 92 12.81 41.79 6.24
C VAL A 92 11.34 41.48 6.54
N ALA A 93 10.43 42.41 6.24
CA ALA A 93 8.99 42.23 6.46
C ALA A 93 8.40 41.14 5.56
N ASP A 94 8.84 41.06 4.30
CA ASP A 94 8.36 40.06 3.34
C ASP A 94 8.76 38.64 3.77
N LEU A 95 10.02 38.46 4.22
CA LEU A 95 10.48 37.19 4.78
C LEU A 95 9.79 36.86 6.11
N GLN A 96 9.64 37.84 7.00
CA GLN A 96 9.04 37.64 8.32
C GLN A 96 7.58 37.19 8.23
N ALA A 97 6.83 37.66 7.22
CA ALA A 97 5.46 37.23 6.95
C ALA A 97 5.34 35.74 6.58
N HIS A 98 6.38 35.18 5.97
CA HIS A 98 6.41 33.78 5.52
C HIS A 98 7.14 32.86 6.51
N LEU A 99 7.86 33.45 7.47
CA LEU A 99 8.60 32.76 8.51
C LEU A 99 8.15 33.21 9.92
N PRO A 100 6.87 33.01 10.30
CA PRO A 100 6.30 33.58 11.52
C PRO A 100 6.86 32.99 12.82
N LEU A 101 7.56 31.85 12.74
CA LEU A 101 8.08 31.10 13.90
C LEU A 101 9.55 31.39 14.22
N VAL A 102 10.16 32.32 13.49
CA VAL A 102 11.56 32.75 13.63
C VAL A 102 11.62 34.26 13.46
N ASP A 103 12.70 34.90 13.92
CA ASP A 103 12.88 36.33 13.69
C ASP A 103 13.85 36.56 12.55
N VAL A 104 13.43 37.27 11.51
CA VAL A 104 14.31 37.74 10.44
C VAL A 104 15.00 39.00 10.96
N GLU A 105 16.30 38.92 11.22
CA GLU A 105 17.04 40.00 11.87
C GLU A 105 17.51 41.05 10.86
N THR A 106 18.15 40.60 9.78
CA THR A 106 18.73 41.48 8.77
C THR A 106 18.65 40.85 7.40
N ILE A 107 18.60 41.69 6.37
CA ILE A 107 18.91 41.33 4.99
C ILE A 107 19.97 42.31 4.51
N VAL A 108 21.09 41.79 4.04
CA VAL A 108 22.20 42.59 3.52
C VAL A 108 22.49 42.14 2.09
N ALA A 109 22.67 43.09 1.18
CA ALA A 109 23.14 42.78 -0.17
C ALA A 109 24.66 42.61 -0.16
N ASP A 110 25.14 41.53 -0.77
CA ASP A 110 26.54 41.30 -1.11
C ASP A 110 26.72 41.38 -2.64
N ASP A 111 27.94 41.24 -3.15
CA ASP A 111 28.31 41.41 -4.56
C ASP A 111 27.52 40.50 -5.54
N SER A 112 26.91 39.41 -5.05
CA SER A 112 26.22 38.42 -5.89
C SER A 112 24.89 37.87 -5.34
N SER A 113 24.49 38.23 -4.12
CA SER A 113 23.25 37.73 -3.49
C SER A 113 22.78 38.62 -2.34
N TYR A 114 21.51 38.48 -1.95
CA TYR A 114 21.06 38.92 -0.63
C TYR A 114 21.34 37.82 0.40
N LEU A 115 21.86 38.23 1.56
CA LEU A 115 22.04 37.41 2.75
C LEU A 115 21.03 37.82 3.81
N ALA A 116 20.06 36.96 4.11
CA ALA A 116 19.19 37.13 5.28
C ALA A 116 19.74 36.38 6.49
N THR A 117 19.82 37.05 7.64
CA THR A 117 20.15 36.44 8.93
C THR A 117 18.86 36.24 9.71
N ILE A 118 18.61 35.01 10.13
CA ILE A 118 17.39 34.60 10.83
C ILE A 118 17.77 34.03 12.20
N ASN A 119 17.14 34.54 13.24
CA ASN A 119 17.20 33.99 14.58
C ASN A 119 16.21 32.85 14.74
N ILE A 120 16.73 31.66 14.98
CA ILE A 120 15.92 30.46 15.19
C ILE A 120 15.70 30.15 16.67
N ALA A 121 16.05 31.05 17.59
CA ALA A 121 15.84 30.83 19.02
C ALA A 121 14.35 30.70 19.39
N LYS A 122 13.45 31.42 18.69
CA LYS A 122 12.00 31.28 18.85
C LYS A 122 11.44 29.95 18.36
N ALA A 123 12.15 29.26 17.47
CA ALA A 123 11.66 28.00 16.90
C ALA A 123 11.63 26.85 17.91
N ASN A 124 12.28 26.97 19.07
CA ASN A 124 12.21 25.99 20.16
C ASN A 124 11.15 26.32 21.22
N ASP A 125 10.58 27.53 21.24
CA ASP A 125 9.48 27.94 22.14
C ASP A 125 8.09 27.61 21.56
N ARG A 126 8.02 26.57 20.72
CA ARG A 126 6.76 26.12 20.08
C ARG A 126 5.72 25.70 21.12
N TYR A 127 6.16 25.21 22.28
CA TYR A 127 5.28 24.86 23.40
C TYR A 127 4.63 26.09 24.04
N ASP A 128 5.36 27.19 24.23
CA ASP A 128 4.84 28.43 24.80
C ASP A 128 3.94 29.21 23.83
N TYR A 129 4.25 29.16 22.53
CA TYR A 129 3.39 29.73 21.50
C TYR A 129 2.09 28.93 21.32
N ALA A 130 2.17 27.59 21.30
CA ALA A 130 1.00 26.73 21.31
C ALA A 130 0.17 26.92 22.59
N ALA A 131 0.81 27.05 23.76
CA ALA A 131 0.14 27.29 25.03
C ALA A 131 -0.58 28.65 25.07
N LYS A 132 0.01 29.71 24.49
CA LYS A 132 -0.66 31.02 24.35
C LYS A 132 -1.86 30.96 23.39
N LEU A 133 -1.72 30.28 22.26
CA LEU A 133 -2.84 30.07 21.32
C LEU A 133 -4.00 29.28 21.96
N PHE A 134 -3.67 28.28 22.80
CA PHE A 134 -4.64 27.53 23.59
C PHE A 134 -5.30 28.37 24.69
N ALA A 135 -4.53 29.23 25.36
CA ALA A 135 -5.06 30.13 26.39
C ALA A 135 -6.00 31.21 25.84
N GLU A 136 -5.76 31.65 24.60
CA GLU A 136 -6.58 32.65 23.90
C GLU A 136 -7.87 32.06 23.29
N ASN A 137 -7.94 30.74 23.11
CA ASN A 137 -9.13 30.02 22.63
C ASN A 137 -9.30 28.68 23.37
N PRO A 138 -9.87 28.67 24.59
CA PRO A 138 -10.09 27.44 25.32
C PRO A 138 -11.11 26.56 24.58
N LEU A 139 -10.65 25.42 24.06
CA LEU A 139 -11.52 24.34 23.60
C LEU A 139 -12.23 23.75 24.82
N ALA A 140 -13.55 23.95 24.92
CA ALA A 140 -14.37 23.19 25.85
C ALA A 140 -14.34 21.70 25.44
N ASP A 141 -14.08 20.84 26.43
CA ASP A 141 -14.24 19.38 26.44
C ASP A 141 -13.30 18.55 25.55
N LEU A 142 -12.00 18.62 25.85
CA LEU A 142 -11.09 17.47 25.68
C LEU A 142 -10.77 16.90 27.07
N ASP A 143 -11.38 15.76 27.40
CA ASP A 143 -11.09 15.02 28.63
C ASP A 143 -9.72 14.33 28.50
N LEU A 144 -8.71 14.92 29.14
CA LEU A 144 -7.32 14.46 29.19
C LEU A 144 -7.00 13.67 30.46
N SER A 145 -8.01 13.30 31.26
CA SER A 145 -7.83 12.68 32.58
C SER A 145 -7.16 11.29 32.55
N ASN A 146 -7.08 10.64 31.40
CA ASN A 146 -6.47 9.31 31.26
C ASN A 146 -4.97 9.31 30.92
N LEU A 147 -4.33 10.46 30.67
CA LEU A 147 -2.90 10.51 30.32
C LEU A 147 -1.96 10.17 31.50
N ASP A 148 -2.40 10.39 32.73
CA ASP A 148 -1.58 10.18 33.93
C ASP A 148 -1.61 8.75 34.49
N GLU A 149 -2.55 7.90 34.04
CA GLU A 149 -2.61 6.49 34.47
C GLU A 149 -1.66 5.60 33.66
N ASP A 150 -1.48 5.87 32.36
CA ASP A 150 -0.60 5.10 31.49
C ASP A 150 0.88 5.37 31.80
N ALA A 151 1.24 6.60 32.19
CA ALA A 151 2.58 6.96 32.61
C ALA A 151 3.03 6.26 33.91
N LYS A 152 2.09 5.83 34.76
CA LYS A 152 2.39 5.18 36.05
C LYS A 152 2.52 3.66 35.96
N LYS A 153 2.11 3.01 34.87
CA LYS A 153 2.14 1.55 34.74
C LYS A 153 3.41 0.96 34.15
N ASN A 154 4.35 1.77 33.63
CA ASN A 154 5.51 1.22 32.93
C ASN A 154 6.88 1.79 33.35
N PRO A 155 7.40 1.45 34.55
CA PRO A 155 8.80 1.67 34.88
C PRO A 155 9.58 0.37 34.67
N LYS A 156 9.93 0.04 33.42
CA LYS A 156 11.15 -0.70 33.02
C LYS A 156 11.10 -1.07 31.54
N ALA A 157 12.06 -0.52 30.81
CA ALA A 157 12.50 -1.01 29.50
C ALA A 157 13.16 -2.38 29.68
N GLU A 158 12.63 -3.41 29.02
CA GLU A 158 13.31 -4.56 28.43
C GLU A 158 12.24 -5.57 27.96
N ASN A 159 12.31 -5.94 26.67
CA ASN A 159 11.43 -6.85 25.91
C ASN A 159 10.15 -6.22 25.33
N HIS A 160 10.28 -5.56 24.17
CA HIS A 160 9.13 -5.38 23.28
C HIS A 160 9.00 -6.61 22.36
N GLU A 161 7.92 -7.36 22.54
CA GLU A 161 7.40 -8.29 21.53
C GLU A 161 6.88 -7.52 20.30
N PRO A 162 6.80 -8.13 19.10
CA PRO A 162 6.61 -7.43 17.83
C PRO A 162 5.18 -6.91 17.56
N ALA A 163 4.25 -7.08 18.50
CA ALA A 163 2.83 -6.91 18.22
C ALA A 163 2.35 -5.45 18.15
N GLU A 164 3.03 -4.50 18.81
CA GLU A 164 2.56 -3.11 18.91
C GLU A 164 3.08 -2.19 17.79
N ALA A 165 4.08 -2.63 17.03
CA ALA A 165 4.65 -1.85 15.92
C ALA A 165 3.86 -1.98 14.60
N ASN A 166 2.72 -2.70 14.56
CA ASN A 166 2.00 -3.04 13.31
C ASN A 166 0.71 -2.23 13.06
N ASN A 167 0.30 -1.33 13.96
CA ASN A 167 -1.01 -0.67 13.88
C ASN A 167 -1.20 0.29 12.70
N ASP A 168 -0.13 0.72 12.03
CA ASP A 168 -0.25 1.69 10.93
C ASP A 168 -0.32 1.06 9.53
N LEU A 169 -0.09 -0.26 9.41
CA LEU A 169 -0.01 -0.91 8.10
C LEU A 169 -1.37 -1.37 7.56
N ASN A 170 -2.42 -1.44 8.38
CA ASN A 170 -3.78 -1.86 7.97
C ASN A 170 -3.80 -3.01 6.93
N LEU A 171 -2.91 -4.00 7.09
CA LEU A 171 -2.73 -5.05 6.09
C LEU A 171 -3.95 -5.95 6.02
N ASN A 172 -4.37 -6.27 4.79
CA ASN A 172 -5.37 -7.29 4.56
C ASN A 172 -4.73 -8.68 4.70
N ILE A 173 -4.65 -9.17 5.94
CA ILE A 173 -4.19 -10.52 6.26
C ILE A 173 -5.40 -11.45 6.26
N GLU A 174 -5.45 -12.31 5.26
CA GLU A 174 -6.51 -13.30 5.15
C GLU A 174 -6.06 -14.63 5.76
N THR A 175 -6.73 -15.04 6.84
CA THR A 175 -6.65 -16.40 7.37
C THR A 175 -7.63 -17.30 6.62
N ILE A 176 -7.15 -18.42 6.10
CA ILE A 176 -7.97 -19.26 5.22
C ILE A 176 -8.68 -20.34 6.01
N ASP A 177 -9.93 -20.66 5.68
CA ASP A 177 -10.63 -21.76 6.33
C ASP A 177 -9.96 -23.09 5.95
N THR A 178 -9.38 -23.76 6.95
CA THR A 178 -8.66 -25.03 6.76
C THR A 178 -9.54 -26.25 6.99
N SER A 179 -10.81 -26.05 7.37
CA SER A 179 -11.78 -27.14 7.51
C SER A 179 -12.25 -27.70 6.16
N ILE A 180 -12.05 -26.93 5.09
CA ILE A 180 -12.42 -27.26 3.72
C ILE A 180 -11.21 -27.85 2.99
N ASP A 181 -11.40 -28.84 2.12
CA ASP A 181 -10.34 -29.34 1.24
C ASP A 181 -10.06 -28.29 0.14
N ALA A 182 -8.99 -27.51 0.31
CA ALA A 182 -8.66 -26.43 -0.61
C ALA A 182 -8.22 -26.94 -2.00
N MET A 183 -7.73 -28.18 -2.09
CA MET A 183 -7.41 -28.80 -3.36
C MET A 183 -8.70 -29.17 -4.11
N GLN A 184 -9.70 -29.67 -3.39
CA GLN A 184 -11.01 -29.95 -3.96
C GLN A 184 -11.69 -28.65 -4.45
N GLU A 185 -11.66 -27.59 -3.64
CA GLU A 185 -12.17 -26.27 -4.03
C GLU A 185 -11.47 -25.73 -5.29
N LEU A 186 -10.14 -25.88 -5.39
CA LEU A 186 -9.40 -25.49 -6.60
C LEU A 186 -9.87 -26.27 -7.82
N ASN A 187 -10.14 -27.58 -7.69
CA ASN A 187 -10.63 -28.41 -8.79
C ASN A 187 -12.06 -28.02 -9.21
N ASP A 188 -12.90 -27.67 -8.24
CA ASP A 188 -14.31 -27.31 -8.43
C ASP A 188 -14.51 -25.90 -9.02
N LEU A 189 -13.48 -25.04 -9.00
CA LEU A 189 -13.51 -23.78 -9.73
C LEU A 189 -13.80 -24.02 -11.22
N THR A 190 -14.70 -23.21 -11.79
CA THR A 190 -15.04 -23.32 -13.21
C THR A 190 -13.87 -22.87 -14.08
N GLY A 191 -13.52 -23.64 -15.12
CA GLY A 191 -12.46 -23.28 -16.06
C GLY A 191 -11.06 -23.28 -15.46
N LEU A 192 -10.18 -22.41 -15.95
CA LEU A 192 -8.79 -22.23 -15.46
C LEU A 192 -7.89 -23.47 -15.57
N GLU A 193 -8.18 -24.39 -16.48
CA GLU A 193 -7.49 -25.70 -16.56
C GLU A 193 -5.96 -25.59 -16.64
N GLU A 194 -5.44 -24.68 -17.46
CA GLU A 194 -3.99 -24.46 -17.57
C GLU A 194 -3.38 -23.90 -16.28
N ALA A 195 -4.08 -22.98 -15.61
CA ALA A 195 -3.60 -22.41 -14.34
C ALA A 195 -3.65 -23.47 -13.22
N LYS A 196 -4.73 -24.25 -13.13
CA LYS A 196 -4.87 -25.36 -12.19
C LYS A 196 -3.74 -26.36 -12.37
N LYS A 197 -3.49 -26.80 -13.61
CA LYS A 197 -2.42 -27.75 -13.92
C LYS A 197 -1.06 -27.26 -13.44
N GLN A 198 -0.70 -26.01 -13.76
CA GLN A 198 0.59 -25.44 -13.35
C GLN A 198 0.71 -25.32 -11.82
N ILE A 199 -0.38 -24.97 -11.14
CA ILE A 199 -0.42 -24.92 -9.67
C ILE A 199 -0.24 -26.31 -9.07
N ILE A 200 -0.91 -27.32 -9.62
CA ILE A 200 -0.78 -28.73 -9.19
C ILE A 200 0.67 -29.20 -9.36
N ASP A 201 1.31 -28.88 -10.50
CA ASP A 201 2.71 -29.21 -10.75
C ASP A 201 3.63 -28.56 -9.69
N MET A 202 3.40 -27.29 -9.32
CA MET A 202 4.15 -26.61 -8.27
C MET A 202 3.96 -27.24 -6.89
N ILE A 203 2.73 -27.59 -6.54
CA ILE A 203 2.40 -28.28 -5.28
C ILE A 203 3.12 -29.64 -5.25
N ALA A 204 3.11 -30.38 -6.37
CA ALA A 204 3.77 -31.68 -6.47
C ALA A 204 5.30 -31.56 -6.26
N ILE A 205 5.94 -30.56 -6.88
CA ILE A 205 7.38 -30.29 -6.68
C ILE A 205 7.67 -29.95 -5.21
N ALA A 206 6.88 -29.08 -4.61
CA ALA A 206 7.05 -28.68 -3.21
C ALA A 206 6.88 -29.86 -2.24
N LYS A 207 5.86 -30.69 -2.46
CA LYS A 207 5.60 -31.91 -1.69
C LYS A 207 6.73 -32.93 -1.83
N MET A 208 7.23 -33.12 -3.06
CA MET A 208 8.38 -34.00 -3.30
C MET A 208 9.61 -33.52 -2.54
N ASN A 209 9.90 -32.22 -2.54
CA ASN A 209 11.02 -31.65 -1.79
C ASN A 209 10.86 -31.85 -0.29
N GLN A 210 9.67 -31.63 0.26
CA GLN A 210 9.37 -31.89 1.67
C GLN A 210 9.58 -33.37 2.03
N LEU A 211 9.17 -34.31 1.17
CA LEU A 211 9.40 -35.74 1.36
C LEU A 211 10.90 -36.08 1.36
N ARG A 212 11.67 -35.49 0.43
CA ARG A 212 13.13 -35.67 0.38
C ARG A 212 13.78 -35.21 1.69
N GLU A 213 13.42 -34.03 2.19
CA GLU A 213 13.94 -33.49 3.46
C GLU A 213 13.60 -34.39 4.66
N LYS A 214 12.35 -34.87 4.74
CA LYS A 214 11.92 -35.82 5.78
C LYS A 214 12.72 -37.13 5.77
N HIS A 215 13.23 -37.54 4.62
CA HIS A 215 14.09 -38.71 4.47
C HIS A 215 15.59 -38.38 4.52
N GLY A 216 15.98 -37.15 4.88
CA GLY A 216 17.38 -36.74 4.95
C GLY A 216 18.09 -36.66 3.58
N LEU A 217 17.32 -36.62 2.49
CA LEU A 217 17.83 -36.48 1.14
C LEU A 217 18.03 -35.02 0.78
N LYS A 218 19.05 -34.72 -0.04
CA LYS A 218 19.28 -33.37 -0.56
C LYS A 218 18.11 -32.93 -1.43
N THR A 219 17.59 -31.72 -1.25
CA THR A 219 16.65 -31.09 -2.19
C THR A 219 17.41 -30.30 -3.25
N PRO A 220 16.84 -30.15 -4.46
CA PRO A 220 17.38 -29.21 -5.44
C PRO A 220 17.44 -27.81 -4.83
N THR A 221 18.64 -27.26 -4.72
CA THR A 221 18.85 -25.90 -4.19
C THR A 221 18.52 -24.87 -5.27
N GLY A 222 17.85 -23.79 -4.89
CA GLY A 222 17.64 -22.64 -5.79
C GLY A 222 16.42 -22.72 -6.70
N ILE A 223 15.52 -23.71 -6.52
CA ILE A 223 14.19 -23.64 -7.15
C ILE A 223 13.41 -22.53 -6.44
N SER A 224 13.14 -21.44 -7.17
CA SER A 224 12.31 -20.36 -6.66
C SER A 224 10.86 -20.82 -6.52
N LYS A 225 10.25 -20.48 -5.37
CA LYS A 225 8.82 -20.66 -5.11
C LYS A 225 8.00 -19.44 -5.50
N HIS A 226 8.64 -18.32 -5.81
CA HIS A 226 7.96 -17.08 -6.19
C HIS A 226 7.37 -17.21 -7.59
N MET A 227 6.25 -16.54 -7.85
CA MET A 227 5.54 -16.65 -9.12
C MET A 227 4.84 -15.35 -9.50
N VAL A 228 4.44 -15.29 -10.77
CA VAL A 228 3.68 -14.18 -11.34
C VAL A 228 2.37 -14.72 -11.91
N PHE A 229 1.25 -14.13 -11.50
CA PHE A 229 -0.09 -14.42 -11.98
C PHE A 229 -0.50 -13.36 -13.01
N VAL A 230 -0.61 -13.77 -14.28
CA VAL A 230 -0.95 -12.85 -15.38
C VAL A 230 -2.30 -13.19 -15.98
N GLY A 231 -3.08 -12.16 -16.27
CA GLY A 231 -4.36 -12.27 -16.98
C GLY A 231 -5.28 -11.08 -16.73
N ASN A 232 -6.38 -11.02 -17.46
CA ASN A 232 -7.35 -9.91 -17.38
C ASN A 232 -8.04 -9.83 -16.00
N PRO A 233 -8.72 -8.71 -15.68
CA PRO A 233 -9.56 -8.62 -14.49
C PRO A 233 -10.60 -9.73 -14.43
N GLY A 234 -10.88 -10.21 -13.23
CA GLY A 234 -11.94 -11.20 -13.00
C GLY A 234 -11.66 -12.61 -13.50
N THR A 235 -10.41 -12.95 -13.86
CA THR A 235 -10.00 -14.32 -14.24
C THR A 235 -9.66 -15.22 -13.04
N GLY A 236 -9.91 -14.77 -11.80
CA GLY A 236 -9.76 -15.60 -10.60
C GLY A 236 -8.40 -15.61 -9.91
N LYS A 237 -7.45 -14.76 -10.33
CA LYS A 237 -6.09 -14.63 -9.74
C LYS A 237 -6.08 -14.62 -8.20
N THR A 238 -6.82 -13.71 -7.59
CA THR A 238 -6.86 -13.55 -6.12
C THR A 238 -7.51 -14.76 -5.43
N THR A 239 -8.61 -15.30 -6.00
CA THR A 239 -9.27 -16.52 -5.48
C THR A 239 -8.31 -17.70 -5.49
N VAL A 240 -7.60 -17.89 -6.59
CA VAL A 240 -6.63 -18.98 -6.74
C VAL A 240 -5.41 -18.77 -5.85
N ALA A 241 -4.96 -17.54 -5.61
CA ALA A 241 -3.89 -17.24 -4.65
C ALA A 241 -4.27 -17.65 -3.21
N LYS A 242 -5.52 -17.38 -2.80
CA LYS A 242 -6.06 -17.82 -1.50
C LYS A 242 -6.07 -19.34 -1.38
N LEU A 243 -6.62 -20.03 -2.37
CA LEU A 243 -6.65 -21.50 -2.39
C LEU A 243 -5.23 -22.08 -2.42
N PHE A 244 -4.32 -21.48 -3.18
CA PHE A 244 -2.94 -21.91 -3.24
C PHE A 244 -2.25 -21.83 -1.87
N ALA A 245 -2.36 -20.70 -1.17
CA ALA A 245 -1.84 -20.57 0.20
C ALA A 245 -2.44 -21.63 1.15
N ALA A 246 -3.74 -21.89 1.07
CA ALA A 246 -4.42 -22.91 1.88
C ALA A 246 -3.89 -24.32 1.60
N ILE A 247 -3.73 -24.69 0.32
CA ILE A 247 -3.21 -25.99 -0.09
C ILE A 247 -1.78 -26.18 0.43
N LEU A 248 -0.94 -25.15 0.31
CA LEU A 248 0.43 -25.20 0.81
C LEU A 248 0.44 -25.41 2.34
N PHE A 249 -0.41 -24.72 3.07
CA PHE A 249 -0.52 -24.88 4.52
C PHE A 249 -1.02 -26.28 4.91
N GLN A 250 -2.09 -26.76 4.27
CA GLN A 250 -2.65 -28.11 4.51
C GLN A 250 -1.64 -29.23 4.21
N ASN A 251 -0.72 -29.03 3.27
CA ASN A 251 0.37 -29.97 2.98
C ASN A 251 1.62 -29.74 3.87
N GLY A 252 1.59 -28.76 4.79
CA GLY A 252 2.71 -28.42 5.67
C GLY A 252 3.94 -27.89 4.93
N ILE A 253 3.73 -27.24 3.78
CA ILE A 253 4.79 -26.64 2.95
C ILE A 253 5.15 -25.23 3.46
N ILE A 254 4.16 -24.49 3.93
CA ILE A 254 4.30 -23.21 4.63
C ILE A 254 3.88 -23.40 6.09
N SER A 255 4.44 -22.59 6.99
CA SER A 255 4.24 -22.75 8.45
C SER A 255 3.01 -22.01 8.98
N ASP A 256 2.60 -20.92 8.32
CA ASP A 256 1.45 -20.10 8.67
C ASP A 256 0.39 -20.15 7.59
N ASN A 257 -0.87 -20.25 8.01
CA ASN A 257 -2.03 -20.20 7.15
C ASN A 257 -2.43 -18.75 6.86
N LYS A 258 -1.59 -18.04 6.09
CA LYS A 258 -1.81 -16.63 5.79
C LYS A 258 -1.52 -16.27 4.34
N LEU A 259 -2.43 -15.46 3.80
CA LEU A 259 -2.22 -14.68 2.60
C LEU A 259 -2.24 -13.20 2.99
N VAL A 260 -1.13 -12.50 2.82
CA VAL A 260 -1.05 -11.05 2.97
C VAL A 260 -1.32 -10.43 1.60
N ASN A 261 -2.50 -9.86 1.42
CA ASN A 261 -2.91 -9.24 0.16
C ASN A 261 -2.58 -7.76 0.20
N THR A 262 -1.83 -7.30 -0.80
CA THR A 262 -1.26 -5.94 -0.85
C THR A 262 -1.34 -5.36 -2.24
N ASP A 263 -1.31 -4.04 -2.32
CA ASP A 263 -1.07 -3.30 -3.55
C ASP A 263 0.06 -2.27 -3.37
N ARG A 264 0.22 -1.36 -4.34
CA ARG A 264 1.22 -0.29 -4.28
C ARG A 264 1.09 0.57 -3.01
N SER A 265 -0.12 0.89 -2.56
CA SER A 265 -0.36 1.76 -1.41
C SER A 265 0.04 1.11 -0.08
N ASP A 266 0.07 -0.22 -0.03
CA ASP A 266 0.54 -0.96 1.14
C ASP A 266 2.07 -1.00 1.22
N LEU A 267 2.76 -0.94 0.08
CA LEU A 267 4.22 -1.07 0.00
C LEU A 267 4.94 0.27 -0.04
N VAL A 268 4.39 1.23 -0.79
CA VAL A 268 5.01 2.53 -1.07
C VAL A 268 4.51 3.57 -0.09
N GLY A 269 5.42 4.17 0.67
CA GLY A 269 5.09 5.21 1.62
C GLY A 269 4.72 6.54 0.95
N HIS A 270 3.96 7.37 1.67
CA HIS A 270 3.58 8.71 1.20
C HIS A 270 4.73 9.73 1.28
N TYR A 271 5.81 9.39 2.00
CA TYR A 271 6.97 10.24 2.26
C TYR A 271 8.26 9.55 1.81
N THR A 272 9.20 10.33 1.30
CA THR A 272 10.54 9.87 0.91
C THR A 272 11.20 9.11 2.06
N GLY A 273 11.83 7.96 1.77
CA GLY A 273 12.58 7.17 2.76
C GLY A 273 11.73 6.28 3.67
N THR A 274 10.40 6.34 3.60
CA THR A 274 9.52 5.45 4.37
C THR A 274 9.19 4.14 3.64
N THR A 275 9.42 4.08 2.33
CA THR A 275 9.03 2.94 1.48
C THR A 275 9.84 1.69 1.79
N ALA A 276 11.14 1.79 2.05
CA ALA A 276 11.95 0.62 2.42
C ALA A 276 11.45 -0.04 3.70
N ASP A 277 11.28 0.74 4.77
CA ASP A 277 10.83 0.22 6.06
C ASP A 277 9.40 -0.34 5.99
N ARG A 278 8.52 0.34 5.25
CA ARG A 278 7.15 -0.13 5.02
C ARG A 278 7.14 -1.48 4.29
N THR A 279 7.85 -1.58 3.17
CA THR A 279 7.95 -2.81 2.38
C THR A 279 8.57 -3.95 3.19
N LYS A 280 9.62 -3.66 3.96
CA LYS A 280 10.28 -4.63 4.83
C LYS A 280 9.31 -5.18 5.88
N ARG A 281 8.53 -4.33 6.54
CA ARG A 281 7.52 -4.77 7.52
C ARG A 281 6.42 -5.60 6.87
N VAL A 282 5.98 -5.27 5.65
CA VAL A 282 5.03 -6.11 4.89
C VAL A 282 5.60 -7.49 4.62
N ILE A 283 6.88 -7.56 4.20
CA ILE A 283 7.59 -8.83 3.99
C ILE A 283 7.66 -9.63 5.28
N GLU A 284 8.05 -8.99 6.40
CA GLU A 284 8.14 -9.61 7.73
C GLU A 284 6.79 -10.19 8.18
N ASN A 285 5.70 -9.45 8.00
CA ASN A 285 4.35 -9.92 8.30
C ASN A 285 3.91 -11.11 7.40
N SER A 286 4.52 -11.26 6.23
CA SER A 286 4.25 -12.33 5.26
C SER A 286 5.08 -13.60 5.47
N LEU A 287 6.13 -13.56 6.29
CA LEU A 287 7.02 -14.72 6.52
C LEU A 287 6.28 -15.92 7.09
N GLY A 288 6.58 -17.11 6.60
CA GLY A 288 5.85 -18.33 6.92
C GLY A 288 4.58 -18.54 6.08
N GLY A 289 4.20 -17.57 5.24
CA GLY A 289 3.00 -17.62 4.40
C GLY A 289 3.24 -17.13 2.98
N VAL A 290 2.22 -16.49 2.40
CA VAL A 290 2.23 -15.96 1.02
C VAL A 290 1.99 -14.44 1.03
N LEU A 291 2.86 -13.69 0.36
CA LEU A 291 2.67 -12.27 0.02
C LEU A 291 2.10 -12.18 -1.40
N PHE A 292 0.91 -11.60 -1.54
CA PHE A 292 0.28 -11.33 -2.83
C PHE A 292 0.26 -9.83 -3.10
N ILE A 293 0.80 -9.42 -4.25
CA ILE A 293 0.89 -8.02 -4.67
C ILE A 293 0.07 -7.85 -5.94
N ASP A 294 -1.10 -7.22 -5.83
CA ASP A 294 -1.97 -6.96 -6.99
C ASP A 294 -1.48 -5.76 -7.81
N GLU A 295 -1.71 -5.84 -9.12
CA GLU A 295 -1.25 -4.87 -10.12
C GLU A 295 0.21 -4.41 -9.89
N ALA A 296 1.11 -5.37 -9.63
CA ALA A 296 2.48 -5.12 -9.15
C ALA A 296 3.33 -4.23 -10.07
N TYR A 297 3.01 -4.16 -11.37
CA TYR A 297 3.66 -3.25 -12.31
C TYR A 297 3.49 -1.77 -11.91
N GLN A 298 2.48 -1.43 -11.11
CA GLN A 298 2.31 -0.08 -10.59
C GLN A 298 3.45 0.34 -9.65
N LEU A 299 4.28 -0.59 -9.16
CA LEU A 299 5.47 -0.25 -8.37
C LEU A 299 6.54 0.48 -9.20
N SER A 300 6.48 0.44 -10.53
CA SER A 300 7.43 1.12 -11.41
C SER A 300 6.71 2.01 -12.40
N HIS A 301 6.89 3.34 -12.30
CA HIS A 301 6.47 4.29 -13.33
C HIS A 301 7.71 4.88 -14.04
N PRO A 302 7.91 4.60 -15.34
CA PRO A 302 9.07 5.08 -16.09
C PRO A 302 9.21 6.61 -16.10
N ASP A 303 8.08 7.34 -16.03
CA ASP A 303 8.03 8.79 -16.25
C ASP A 303 8.07 9.63 -14.95
N SER A 304 8.20 9.01 -13.78
CA SER A 304 8.17 9.71 -12.49
C SER A 304 9.52 9.63 -11.77
N PRO A 305 10.45 10.58 -11.97
CA PRO A 305 11.74 10.63 -11.28
C PRO A 305 11.66 10.82 -9.75
N THR A 306 10.45 11.03 -9.22
CA THR A 306 10.14 11.11 -7.79
C THR A 306 9.38 9.86 -7.28
N ASP A 307 9.31 8.78 -8.07
CA ASP A 307 8.61 7.55 -7.66
C ASP A 307 9.46 6.71 -6.70
N PHE A 308 8.99 6.54 -5.46
CA PHE A 308 9.62 5.71 -4.44
C PHE A 308 9.38 4.21 -4.63
N GLY A 309 8.61 3.79 -5.64
CA GLY A 309 8.29 2.39 -5.89
C GLY A 309 9.51 1.52 -6.22
N HIS A 310 10.59 2.10 -6.76
CA HIS A 310 11.86 1.38 -6.95
C HIS A 310 12.45 0.87 -5.63
N GLU A 311 12.32 1.63 -4.53
CA GLU A 311 12.79 1.24 -3.21
C GLU A 311 12.02 0.01 -2.68
N ALA A 312 10.71 -0.07 -2.97
CA ALA A 312 9.91 -1.25 -2.65
C ALA A 312 10.38 -2.48 -3.45
N ILE A 313 10.67 -2.31 -4.75
CA ILE A 313 11.20 -3.37 -5.60
C ILE A 313 12.52 -3.90 -5.05
N ASP A 314 13.44 -3.02 -4.65
CA ASP A 314 14.72 -3.40 -4.06
C ASP A 314 14.53 -4.22 -2.77
N GLN A 315 13.62 -3.79 -1.89
CA GLN A 315 13.31 -4.55 -0.67
C GLN A 315 12.65 -5.90 -0.98
N LEU A 316 11.79 -6.00 -1.99
CA LEU A 316 11.22 -7.28 -2.43
C LEU A 316 12.30 -8.23 -2.94
N ILE A 317 13.28 -7.74 -3.71
CA ILE A 317 14.42 -8.52 -4.19
C ILE A 317 15.24 -9.06 -3.01
N ILE A 318 15.54 -8.21 -2.02
CA ILE A 318 16.27 -8.58 -0.80
C ILE A 318 15.48 -9.60 0.01
N GLY A 319 14.18 -9.37 0.21
CA GLY A 319 13.29 -10.28 0.94
C GLY A 319 13.20 -11.66 0.30
N MET A 320 13.01 -11.73 -1.02
CA MET A 320 13.02 -12.99 -1.77
C MET A 320 14.36 -13.74 -1.71
N GLU A 321 15.47 -13.05 -1.49
CA GLU A 321 16.79 -13.68 -1.34
C GLU A 321 17.02 -14.22 0.09
N ASN A 322 16.71 -13.40 1.09
CA ASN A 322 16.96 -13.70 2.49
C ASN A 322 15.96 -14.72 3.05
N HIS A 323 14.72 -14.70 2.55
CA HIS A 323 13.60 -15.50 3.07
C HIS A 323 13.11 -16.57 2.08
N ARG A 324 14.01 -17.18 1.31
CA ARG A 324 13.68 -18.20 0.29
C ARG A 324 12.93 -19.42 0.83
N LYS A 325 13.08 -19.72 2.13
CA LYS A 325 12.51 -20.93 2.75
C LYS A 325 11.09 -20.69 3.23
N ASP A 326 10.85 -19.50 3.77
CA ASP A 326 9.72 -19.07 4.58
C ASP A 326 8.80 -18.08 3.86
N LEU A 327 9.23 -17.43 2.77
CA LEU A 327 8.40 -16.48 2.02
C LEU A 327 8.07 -17.01 0.62
N ILE A 328 6.80 -16.91 0.24
CA ILE A 328 6.36 -17.03 -1.16
C ILE A 328 5.78 -15.70 -1.58
N VAL A 329 6.18 -15.20 -2.76
CA VAL A 329 5.71 -13.93 -3.32
C VAL A 329 4.98 -14.23 -4.62
N ILE A 330 3.77 -13.71 -4.74
CA ILE A 330 2.93 -13.77 -5.93
C ILE A 330 2.71 -12.35 -6.42
N LEU A 331 3.29 -12.01 -7.57
CA LEU A 331 3.00 -10.74 -8.24
C LEU A 331 1.85 -10.96 -9.22
N ALA A 332 0.83 -10.11 -9.20
CA ALA A 332 -0.31 -10.21 -10.10
C ALA A 332 -0.47 -8.96 -10.97
N GLY A 333 -1.04 -9.13 -12.16
CA GLY A 333 -1.38 -8.02 -13.04
C GLY A 333 -1.75 -8.46 -14.46
N TYR A 334 -1.90 -7.49 -15.35
CA TYR A 334 -2.15 -7.74 -16.78
C TYR A 334 -0.90 -8.27 -17.47
N THR A 335 -1.07 -9.21 -18.39
CA THR A 335 0.02 -9.93 -19.05
C THR A 335 1.07 -9.00 -19.65
N ASP A 336 0.65 -8.05 -20.48
CA ASP A 336 1.57 -7.16 -21.19
C ASP A 336 2.32 -6.22 -20.24
N LYS A 337 1.59 -5.63 -19.29
CA LYS A 337 2.16 -4.73 -18.28
C LYS A 337 3.13 -5.43 -17.33
N MET A 338 2.83 -6.67 -16.95
CA MET A 338 3.73 -7.48 -16.12
C MET A 338 4.99 -7.86 -16.87
N GLU A 339 4.92 -8.18 -18.17
CA GLU A 339 6.11 -8.50 -18.96
C GLU A 339 7.01 -7.26 -19.13
N GLU A 340 6.42 -6.08 -19.40
CA GLU A 340 7.15 -4.80 -19.39
C GLU A 340 7.83 -4.55 -18.04
N PHE A 341 7.07 -4.60 -16.95
CA PHE A 341 7.58 -4.43 -15.59
C PHE A 341 8.74 -5.37 -15.24
N LEU A 342 8.65 -6.64 -15.63
CA LEU A 342 9.70 -7.62 -15.37
C LEU A 342 10.93 -7.42 -16.26
N ASN A 343 10.76 -6.93 -17.49
CA ASN A 343 11.88 -6.60 -18.37
C ASN A 343 12.66 -5.39 -17.86
N ASP A 344 11.96 -4.40 -17.31
CA ASP A 344 12.58 -3.22 -16.70
C ASP A 344 13.28 -3.53 -15.37
N ASN A 345 12.86 -4.62 -14.70
CA ASN A 345 13.39 -5.04 -13.40
C ASN A 345 14.01 -6.45 -13.48
N PRO A 346 15.18 -6.62 -14.13
CA PRO A 346 15.82 -7.92 -14.33
C PRO A 346 16.16 -8.64 -13.00
N GLY A 347 16.39 -7.87 -11.92
CA GLY A 347 16.58 -8.40 -10.58
C GLY A 347 15.36 -9.16 -10.03
N LEU A 348 14.15 -8.67 -10.30
CA LEU A 348 12.90 -9.38 -10.00
C LEU A 348 12.69 -10.56 -10.95
N ARG A 349 12.90 -10.37 -12.26
CA ARG A 349 12.68 -11.41 -13.28
C ARG A 349 13.47 -12.68 -13.01
N SER A 350 14.73 -12.54 -12.58
CA SER A 350 15.59 -13.68 -12.23
C SER A 350 15.12 -14.47 -11.00
N ARG A 351 14.41 -13.83 -10.06
CA ARG A 351 13.90 -14.45 -8.82
C ARG A 351 12.53 -15.05 -8.97
N ILE A 352 11.78 -14.63 -9.98
CA ILE A 352 10.41 -15.08 -10.22
C ILE A 352 10.34 -15.74 -11.61
N PRO A 353 10.81 -16.99 -11.76
CA PRO A 353 10.79 -17.69 -13.05
C PRO A 353 9.41 -18.24 -13.41
N ASN A 354 8.54 -18.45 -12.41
CA ASN A 354 7.25 -19.09 -12.58
C ASN A 354 6.20 -18.10 -13.10
N ARG A 355 5.50 -18.44 -14.18
CA ARG A 355 4.39 -17.66 -14.75
C ARG A 355 3.15 -18.52 -14.78
N ILE A 356 2.05 -18.07 -14.16
CA ILE A 356 0.74 -18.70 -14.25
C ILE A 356 -0.16 -17.81 -15.09
N TYR A 357 -0.68 -18.37 -16.19
CA TYR A 357 -1.55 -17.66 -17.12
C TYR A 357 -3.02 -17.94 -16.81
N PHE A 358 -3.76 -16.88 -16.52
CA PHE A 358 -5.20 -16.90 -16.29
C PHE A 358 -5.91 -16.39 -17.53
N ALA A 359 -6.32 -17.32 -18.38
CA ALA A 359 -7.08 -17.02 -19.60
C ALA A 359 -8.47 -16.47 -19.27
N ASP A 360 -9.05 -15.75 -20.25
CA ASP A 360 -10.46 -15.34 -20.17
C ASP A 360 -11.38 -16.56 -20.19
N TYR A 361 -12.48 -16.44 -19.45
CA TYR A 361 -13.49 -17.48 -19.39
C TYR A 361 -14.24 -17.58 -20.71
N GLN A 362 -14.50 -18.81 -21.14
CA GLN A 362 -15.41 -19.09 -22.23
C GLN A 362 -16.84 -18.71 -21.85
N VAL A 363 -17.70 -18.45 -22.84
CA VAL A 363 -19.10 -18.06 -22.62
C VAL A 363 -19.82 -19.01 -21.66
N LYS A 364 -19.66 -20.33 -21.87
CA LYS A 364 -20.25 -21.36 -21.01
C LYS A 364 -19.73 -21.30 -19.57
N GLU A 365 -18.46 -20.98 -19.40
CA GLU A 365 -17.83 -20.87 -18.07
C GLU A 365 -18.35 -19.64 -17.33
N LEU A 366 -18.52 -18.49 -18.00
CA LEU A 366 -19.11 -17.29 -17.39
C LEU A 366 -20.55 -17.51 -16.93
N VAL A 367 -21.36 -18.19 -17.75
CA VAL A 367 -22.74 -18.55 -17.37
C VAL A 367 -22.74 -19.52 -16.19
N GLN A 368 -21.86 -20.51 -16.19
CA GLN A 368 -21.71 -21.45 -15.07
C GLN A 368 -21.27 -20.72 -13.78
N ILE A 369 -20.35 -19.76 -13.87
CA ILE A 369 -19.92 -18.92 -12.75
C ILE A 369 -21.11 -18.15 -12.18
N LEU A 370 -21.95 -17.55 -13.02
CA LEU A 370 -23.16 -16.84 -12.59
C LEU A 370 -24.13 -17.78 -11.84
N PHE A 371 -24.39 -18.98 -12.38
CA PHE A 371 -25.20 -19.99 -11.70
C PHE A 371 -24.61 -20.40 -10.35
N ASN A 372 -23.30 -20.60 -10.29
CA ASN A 372 -22.61 -20.97 -9.06
C ASN A 372 -22.73 -19.86 -8.00
N MET A 373 -22.62 -18.59 -8.37
CA MET A 373 -22.83 -17.46 -7.45
C MET A 373 -24.25 -17.46 -6.86
N ILE A 374 -25.27 -17.58 -7.72
CA ILE A 374 -26.68 -17.62 -7.30
C ILE A 374 -26.92 -18.79 -6.33
N LYS A 375 -26.40 -19.97 -6.67
CA LYS A 375 -26.55 -21.19 -5.86
C LYS A 375 -25.82 -21.09 -4.52
N HIS A 376 -24.60 -20.57 -4.52
CA HIS A 376 -23.75 -20.45 -3.34
C HIS A 376 -24.35 -19.47 -2.32
N GLU A 377 -24.81 -18.30 -2.77
CA GLU A 377 -25.45 -17.34 -1.86
C GLU A 377 -26.81 -17.85 -1.37
N GLY A 378 -27.56 -18.57 -2.21
CA GLY A 378 -28.82 -19.21 -1.81
C GLY A 378 -29.92 -18.23 -1.40
N ILE A 379 -29.74 -16.94 -1.67
CA ILE A 379 -30.66 -15.85 -1.31
C ILE A 379 -31.91 -15.89 -2.20
N VAL A 380 -31.74 -16.24 -3.48
CA VAL A 380 -32.77 -16.14 -4.51
C VAL A 380 -32.80 -17.39 -5.39
N LYS A 381 -33.94 -17.60 -6.04
CA LYS A 381 -34.23 -18.62 -7.04
C LYS A 381 -34.58 -17.94 -8.35
N LEU A 382 -34.21 -18.58 -9.45
CA LEU A 382 -34.58 -18.13 -10.78
C LEU A 382 -36.00 -18.58 -11.10
N GLU A 383 -36.80 -17.69 -11.68
CA GLU A 383 -38.11 -18.04 -12.26
C GLU A 383 -37.96 -19.09 -13.36
N ASP A 384 -37.00 -18.87 -14.27
CA ASP A 384 -36.69 -19.77 -15.36
C ASP A 384 -35.15 -19.84 -15.59
N PRO A 385 -34.49 -20.90 -15.08
CA PRO A 385 -33.06 -21.11 -15.30
C PRO A 385 -32.68 -21.22 -16.78
N VAL A 386 -33.54 -21.79 -17.62
CA VAL A 386 -33.27 -22.00 -19.06
C VAL A 386 -33.31 -20.67 -19.80
N TYR A 387 -34.25 -19.80 -19.42
CA TYR A 387 -34.32 -18.44 -19.94
C TYR A 387 -33.05 -17.65 -19.61
N LEU A 388 -32.57 -17.75 -18.36
CA LEU A 388 -31.32 -17.11 -17.95
C LEU A 388 -30.13 -17.61 -18.77
N GLU A 389 -29.94 -18.93 -18.87
CA GLU A 389 -28.84 -19.52 -19.62
C GLU A 389 -28.85 -19.04 -21.07
N THR A 390 -30.00 -19.11 -21.74
CA THR A 390 -30.15 -18.74 -23.15
C THR A 390 -29.90 -17.24 -23.36
N THR A 391 -30.48 -16.39 -22.53
CA THR A 391 -30.42 -14.93 -22.68
C THR A 391 -29.03 -14.39 -22.37
N VAL A 392 -28.41 -14.86 -21.29
CA VAL A 392 -27.05 -14.46 -20.90
C VAL A 392 -26.02 -14.99 -21.90
N THR A 393 -26.16 -16.24 -22.37
CA THR A 393 -25.29 -16.79 -23.42
C THR A 393 -25.34 -15.94 -24.70
N ALA A 394 -26.55 -15.61 -25.16
CA ALA A 394 -26.74 -14.75 -26.33
C ALA A 394 -26.13 -13.36 -26.12
N TYR A 395 -26.33 -12.78 -24.92
CA TYR A 395 -25.77 -11.46 -24.59
C TYR A 395 -24.24 -11.46 -24.66
N ILE A 396 -23.58 -12.40 -23.97
CA ILE A 396 -22.10 -12.49 -23.94
C ILE A 396 -21.57 -12.73 -25.36
N THR A 397 -22.22 -13.61 -26.13
CA THR A 397 -21.80 -13.93 -27.51
C THR A 397 -21.87 -12.73 -28.43
N ASN A 398 -22.85 -11.84 -28.25
CA ASN A 398 -23.06 -10.69 -29.13
C ASN A 398 -22.28 -9.44 -28.69
N HIS A 399 -22.02 -9.28 -27.39
CA HIS A 399 -21.45 -8.03 -26.84
C HIS A 399 -20.04 -8.18 -26.27
N HIS A 400 -19.57 -9.41 -26.02
CA HIS A 400 -18.22 -9.69 -25.50
C HIS A 400 -17.84 -8.86 -24.26
N PRO A 401 -18.62 -8.95 -23.17
CA PRO A 401 -18.39 -8.11 -21.99
C PRO A 401 -16.99 -8.31 -21.38
N SER A 402 -16.35 -7.20 -21.00
CA SER A 402 -15.05 -7.18 -20.36
C SER A 402 -15.13 -7.53 -18.86
N GLY A 403 -14.02 -7.98 -18.27
CA GLY A 403 -13.92 -8.20 -16.82
C GLY A 403 -14.37 -9.57 -16.31
N ASN A 404 -14.68 -10.53 -17.18
CA ASN A 404 -14.81 -11.95 -16.83
C ASN A 404 -15.80 -12.20 -15.66
N ALA A 405 -15.41 -12.95 -14.63
CA ALA A 405 -16.26 -13.23 -13.48
C ALA A 405 -16.67 -11.97 -12.69
N ARG A 406 -15.95 -10.85 -12.82
CA ARG A 406 -16.38 -9.56 -12.25
C ARG A 406 -17.63 -9.05 -12.98
N TRP A 407 -17.72 -9.20 -14.30
CA TRP A 407 -18.94 -8.89 -15.04
C TRP A 407 -20.11 -9.79 -14.62
N ALA A 408 -19.89 -11.10 -14.51
CA ALA A 408 -20.92 -12.03 -14.03
C ALA A 408 -21.43 -11.65 -12.62
N ARG A 409 -20.53 -11.24 -11.72
CA ARG A 409 -20.89 -10.71 -10.40
C ARG A 409 -21.71 -9.43 -10.50
N ASN A 410 -21.29 -8.47 -11.35
CA ASN A 410 -22.00 -7.21 -11.53
C ASN A 410 -23.42 -7.46 -12.08
N LEU A 411 -23.57 -8.38 -13.04
CA LEU A 411 -24.87 -8.80 -13.56
C LEU A 411 -25.74 -9.39 -12.44
N TYR A 412 -25.20 -10.28 -11.62
CA TYR A 412 -25.94 -10.84 -10.50
C TYR A 412 -26.41 -9.77 -9.51
N GLN A 413 -25.54 -8.82 -9.15
CA GLN A 413 -25.89 -7.69 -8.29
C GLN A 413 -26.97 -6.80 -8.92
N ALA A 414 -26.91 -6.57 -10.24
CA ALA A 414 -27.95 -5.85 -10.96
C ALA A 414 -29.29 -6.61 -10.93
N MET A 415 -29.28 -7.93 -11.06
CA MET A 415 -30.50 -8.75 -10.94
C MET A 415 -31.12 -8.63 -9.54
N LEU A 416 -30.31 -8.68 -8.49
CA LEU A 416 -30.77 -8.45 -7.11
C LEU A 416 -31.35 -7.04 -6.93
N GLN A 417 -30.72 -6.03 -7.55
CA GLN A 417 -31.22 -4.65 -7.50
C GLN A 417 -32.58 -4.50 -8.21
N MET A 418 -32.78 -5.13 -9.36
CA MET A 418 -34.07 -5.09 -10.08
C MET A 418 -35.16 -5.80 -9.30
N GLN A 419 -34.84 -6.96 -8.72
CA GLN A 419 -35.74 -7.68 -7.82
C GLN A 419 -36.14 -6.80 -6.62
N ALA A 420 -35.16 -6.15 -5.98
CA ALA A 420 -35.44 -5.27 -4.84
C ALA A 420 -36.35 -4.10 -5.24
N ARG A 421 -36.09 -3.44 -6.37
CA ARG A 421 -36.93 -2.34 -6.89
C ARG A 421 -38.36 -2.81 -7.15
N ARG A 422 -38.54 -3.98 -7.74
CA ARG A 422 -39.86 -4.56 -8.04
C ARG A 422 -40.63 -4.90 -6.77
N VAL A 423 -39.96 -5.38 -5.72
CA VAL A 423 -40.61 -5.98 -4.55
C VAL A 423 -40.75 -5.03 -3.37
N ALA A 424 -39.78 -4.13 -3.13
CA ALA A 424 -39.71 -3.30 -1.92
C ALA A 424 -40.93 -2.37 -1.72
N PHE A 425 -41.57 -1.95 -2.81
CA PHE A 425 -42.72 -1.04 -2.76
C PHE A 425 -44.08 -1.75 -2.92
N GLN A 426 -44.10 -3.10 -2.91
CA GLN A 426 -45.36 -3.85 -2.96
C GLN A 426 -46.06 -3.79 -1.61
N LYS A 427 -47.39 -3.63 -1.62
CA LYS A 427 -48.19 -3.50 -0.39
C LYS A 427 -48.13 -4.76 0.50
N ASN A 428 -48.03 -5.95 -0.10
CA ASN A 428 -47.99 -7.25 0.59
C ASN A 428 -47.12 -8.25 -0.21
N PRO A 429 -45.79 -8.16 -0.17
CA PRO A 429 -44.92 -9.10 -0.88
C PRO A 429 -45.01 -10.50 -0.25
N THR A 430 -45.10 -11.54 -1.09
CA THR A 430 -45.10 -12.93 -0.60
C THR A 430 -43.68 -13.45 -0.44
N LYS A 431 -43.49 -14.51 0.36
CA LYS A 431 -42.20 -15.21 0.47
C LYS A 431 -41.65 -15.61 -0.90
N LYS A 432 -42.50 -16.15 -1.78
CA LYS A 432 -42.12 -16.52 -3.15
C LYS A 432 -41.61 -15.30 -3.94
N THR A 433 -42.27 -14.16 -3.81
CA THR A 433 -41.87 -12.92 -4.49
C THR A 433 -40.52 -12.38 -4.00
N LEU A 434 -40.24 -12.52 -2.70
CA LEU A 434 -38.97 -12.12 -2.09
C LEU A 434 -37.82 -13.05 -2.47
N GLU A 435 -38.10 -14.32 -2.77
CA GLU A 435 -37.11 -15.34 -3.13
C GLU A 435 -36.93 -15.51 -4.64
N THR A 436 -37.70 -14.86 -5.52
CA THR A 436 -37.65 -15.09 -6.97
C THR A 436 -37.10 -13.89 -7.75
N ILE A 437 -36.09 -14.14 -8.59
CA ILE A 437 -35.70 -13.26 -9.69
C ILE A 437 -36.50 -13.66 -10.94
N THR A 438 -37.20 -12.72 -11.55
CA THR A 438 -38.00 -12.96 -12.78
C THR A 438 -37.20 -12.71 -14.04
N ASN A 439 -37.73 -13.16 -15.17
CA ASN A 439 -37.15 -12.88 -16.49
C ASN A 439 -37.08 -11.37 -16.80
N ASP A 440 -38.04 -10.59 -16.30
CA ASP A 440 -38.03 -9.13 -16.43
C ASP A 440 -36.90 -8.47 -15.63
N ASP A 441 -36.64 -8.95 -14.40
CA ASP A 441 -35.51 -8.46 -13.60
C ASP A 441 -34.18 -8.70 -14.33
N LEU A 442 -34.02 -9.88 -14.95
CA LEU A 442 -32.83 -10.23 -15.74
C LEU A 442 -32.66 -9.31 -16.96
N ASN A 443 -33.73 -9.07 -17.72
CA ASN A 443 -33.67 -8.22 -18.90
C ASN A 443 -33.28 -6.78 -18.54
N GLN A 444 -33.85 -6.25 -17.46
CA GLN A 444 -33.48 -4.93 -16.95
C GLN A 444 -32.04 -4.90 -16.42
N ALA A 445 -31.59 -5.98 -15.75
CA ALA A 445 -30.23 -6.10 -15.24
C ALA A 445 -29.18 -6.14 -16.37
N LEU A 446 -29.44 -6.86 -17.47
CA LEU A 446 -28.58 -6.88 -18.66
C LEU A 446 -28.50 -5.51 -19.33
N ALA A 447 -29.61 -4.77 -19.37
CA ALA A 447 -29.62 -3.40 -19.89
C ALA A 447 -28.82 -2.43 -18.99
N ALA A 448 -28.75 -2.71 -17.68
CA ALA A 448 -28.05 -1.89 -16.70
C ALA A 448 -26.59 -2.31 -16.46
N THR A 449 -26.15 -3.45 -16.98
CA THR A 449 -24.79 -3.98 -16.83
C THR A 449 -24.06 -3.85 -18.17
N PRO A 450 -23.34 -2.74 -18.41
CA PRO A 450 -22.67 -2.52 -19.68
C PRO A 450 -21.63 -3.63 -19.96
N ALA A 451 -21.40 -3.87 -21.24
CA ALA A 451 -20.35 -4.77 -21.71
C ALA A 451 -18.94 -4.15 -21.59
N ASP A 452 -18.86 -2.81 -21.54
CA ASP A 452 -17.63 -2.02 -21.45
C ASP A 452 -17.59 -1.10 -20.23
#